data_AF-A0A9E6ULE8-F1
#
_entry.id   AF-A0A9E6ULE8-F1
#
_cell.length_a   1.000
_cell.length_b   1.000
_cell.length_c   1.000
_cell.angle_alpha   90.00
_cell.angle_beta   90.00
_cell.angle_gamma   90.00
#
_symmetry.space_group_name_H-M   'P 1'
#
loop_
_entity.id
_entity.type
_entity.pdbx_description
1 polymer ?
#
loop_
_entity_poly.entity_id
_entity_poly.type
_entity_poly.pdbx_seq_one_letter_code
_entity_poly.pdbx_strand_id
1 'polypeptide(L)'
;MHRSIEDGLSKTPHVTLLFWIIKIAATTLGKTAGDALSMSLNCGYAASSFVLFGIFLALCVAQIRAERYRPFLYWAVVIATTTVGTTIADFADRSLGWGYLGGVAVLASFLAVVLFVWRRTLGTISVARIVDRKAEGFYWLAILASNMLGTALSDYFADGSGLGYDGAALIFISALAIIVALMLATDMSVTLLFWAAFVLTRPLGAALGDLLTKPLDHGGLDLSRFSSSGVLAALILALVLFGTRSGGSPHADARSSV
;
A
#
# COMPACT_ATOMS: atom_id res chain seq x y z
N MET A 1 -9.16 -6.87 -29.77
CA MET A 1 -7.80 -7.37 -30.02
C MET A 1 -6.75 -6.33 -29.60
N HIS A 2 -6.76 -5.90 -28.33
CA HIS A 2 -5.87 -4.83 -27.81
C HIS A 2 -5.31 -5.13 -26.40
N ARG A 3 -5.44 -6.38 -25.92
CA ARG A 3 -5.02 -6.79 -24.56
C ARG A 3 -3.63 -7.47 -24.50
N SER A 4 -3.05 -7.89 -25.63
CA SER A 4 -1.93 -8.84 -25.61
C SER A 4 -0.53 -8.21 -25.62
N ILE A 5 -0.36 -6.93 -25.96
CA ILE A 5 0.97 -6.31 -26.10
C ILE A 5 1.42 -5.58 -24.82
N GLU A 6 0.49 -5.13 -23.97
CA GLU A 6 0.83 -4.40 -22.73
C GLU A 6 1.26 -5.33 -21.58
N ASP A 7 0.87 -6.61 -21.60
CA ASP A 7 1.17 -7.57 -20.54
C ASP A 7 2.67 -7.97 -20.46
N GLY A 8 3.42 -7.85 -21.56
CA GLY A 8 4.83 -8.29 -21.62
C GLY A 8 5.88 -7.30 -21.13
N LEU A 9 5.52 -6.01 -20.95
CA LEU A 9 6.44 -4.92 -20.60
C LEU A 9 6.20 -4.34 -19.19
N SER A 10 5.17 -4.82 -18.48
CA SER A 10 4.81 -4.27 -17.18
C SER A 10 5.73 -4.78 -16.06
N LYS A 11 6.21 -3.86 -15.21
CA LYS A 11 6.97 -4.17 -13.97
C LYS A 11 6.06 -4.39 -12.75
N THR A 12 4.75 -4.52 -12.95
CA THR A 12 3.75 -4.69 -11.88
C THR A 12 3.02 -6.03 -12.01
N PRO A 13 2.54 -6.62 -10.91
CA PRO A 13 1.73 -7.85 -10.94
C PRO A 13 0.43 -7.66 -11.74
N HIS A 14 -0.07 -8.77 -12.28
CA HIS A 14 -1.45 -8.83 -12.78
C HIS A 14 -2.44 -8.61 -11.62
N VAL A 15 -3.43 -7.75 -11.86
CA VAL A 15 -4.48 -7.42 -10.90
C VAL A 15 -5.48 -8.57 -10.82
N THR A 16 -5.24 -9.48 -9.88
CA THR A 16 -6.09 -10.63 -9.57
C THR A 16 -6.64 -10.52 -8.14
N LEU A 17 -7.51 -11.44 -7.71
CA LEU A 17 -7.91 -11.53 -6.30
C LEU A 17 -6.68 -11.72 -5.40
N LEU A 18 -5.71 -12.55 -5.82
CA LEU A 18 -4.47 -12.78 -5.09
C LEU A 18 -3.66 -11.48 -4.89
N PHE A 19 -3.63 -10.60 -5.90
CA PHE A 19 -3.00 -9.29 -5.79
C PHE A 19 -3.62 -8.45 -4.67
N TRP A 20 -4.96 -8.40 -4.58
CA TRP A 20 -5.66 -7.63 -3.55
C TRP A 20 -5.41 -8.19 -2.15
N ILE A 21 -5.41 -9.52 -1.99
CA ILE A 21 -5.11 -10.17 -0.71
C ILE A 21 -3.69 -9.83 -0.26
N ILE A 22 -2.69 -10.00 -1.12
CA ILE A 22 -1.30 -9.68 -0.78
C ILE A 22 -1.16 -8.19 -0.48
N LYS A 23 -1.85 -7.32 -1.24
CA LYS A 23 -1.80 -5.88 -1.03
C LYS A 23 -2.34 -5.48 0.34
N ILE A 24 -3.50 -5.99 0.73
CA ILE A 24 -4.07 -5.71 2.06
C ILE A 24 -3.13 -6.24 3.14
N ALA A 25 -2.62 -7.47 3.01
CA ALA A 25 -1.65 -8.00 3.96
C ALA A 25 -0.38 -7.14 4.05
N ALA A 26 0.12 -6.62 2.94
CA ALA A 26 1.31 -5.75 2.89
C ALA A 26 1.07 -4.36 3.49
N THR A 27 -0.13 -3.79 3.32
CA THR A 27 -0.49 -2.51 3.96
C THR A 27 -0.68 -2.69 5.46
N THR A 28 -1.27 -3.80 5.90
CA THR A 28 -1.37 -4.19 7.32
C THR A 28 0.00 -4.42 7.94
N LEU A 29 0.87 -5.19 7.27
CA LEU A 29 2.24 -5.43 7.71
C LEU A 29 3.01 -4.11 7.85
N GLY A 30 2.81 -3.16 6.92
CA GLY A 30 3.45 -1.85 7.00
C GLY A 30 3.15 -1.12 8.31
N LYS A 31 1.90 -1.17 8.80
CA LYS A 31 1.54 -0.57 10.09
C LYS A 31 2.16 -1.34 11.26
N THR A 32 1.98 -2.66 11.31
CA THR A 32 2.49 -3.45 12.45
C THR A 32 4.02 -3.44 12.54
N ALA A 33 4.73 -3.47 11.40
CA ALA A 33 6.19 -3.42 11.36
C ALA A 33 6.74 -2.03 11.68
N GLY A 34 6.07 -0.97 11.20
CA GLY A 34 6.42 0.42 11.53
C GLY A 34 6.28 0.69 13.02
N ASP A 35 5.19 0.24 13.62
CA ASP A 35 4.94 0.35 15.07
C ASP A 35 5.87 -0.58 15.88
N ALA A 36 6.24 -1.75 15.35
CA ALA A 36 7.20 -2.62 16.02
C ALA A 36 8.56 -1.93 16.17
N LEU A 37 9.05 -1.25 15.12
CA LEU A 37 10.32 -0.53 15.16
C LEU A 37 10.22 0.75 16.00
N SER A 38 9.17 1.56 15.79
CA SER A 38 9.05 2.86 16.45
C SER A 38 8.62 2.77 17.91
N MET A 39 7.64 1.92 18.23
CA MET A 39 7.05 1.79 19.56
C MET A 39 7.67 0.63 20.34
N SER A 40 7.67 -0.59 19.79
CA SER A 40 8.11 -1.76 20.57
C SER A 40 9.62 -1.86 20.76
N LEU A 41 10.44 -1.38 19.81
CA LEU A 41 11.88 -1.23 19.97
C LEU A 41 12.28 0.12 20.56
N ASN A 42 11.31 0.99 20.90
CA ASN A 42 11.52 2.32 21.46
C ASN A 42 12.49 3.20 20.62
N CYS A 43 12.61 2.96 19.31
CA CYS A 43 13.43 3.81 18.45
C CYS A 43 12.81 5.20 18.23
N GLY A 44 11.50 5.33 18.47
CA GLY A 44 10.73 6.55 18.17
C GLY A 44 10.45 6.72 16.68
N TYR A 45 9.47 7.56 16.34
CA TYR A 45 9.02 7.72 14.96
C TYR A 45 10.08 8.34 14.06
N ALA A 46 10.78 9.40 14.50
CA ALA A 46 11.79 10.09 13.70
C ALA A 46 12.94 9.16 13.25
N ALA A 47 13.58 8.47 14.19
CA ALA A 47 14.70 7.57 13.87
C ALA A 47 14.24 6.39 13.01
N SER A 48 13.07 5.80 13.33
CA SER A 48 12.47 4.73 12.52
C SER A 48 12.19 5.18 11.10
N SER A 49 11.65 6.38 10.90
CA SER A 49 11.41 6.96 9.58
C SER A 49 12.68 7.12 8.77
N PHE A 50 13.78 7.60 9.36
CA PHE A 50 15.06 7.72 8.64
C PHE A 50 15.60 6.35 8.19
N VAL A 51 15.60 5.36 9.08
CA VAL A 51 16.07 4.00 8.76
C VAL A 51 15.21 3.36 7.67
N LEU A 52 13.90 3.39 7.83
CA LEU A 52 12.96 2.80 6.88
C LEU A 52 12.96 3.53 5.54
N PHE A 53 13.16 4.85 5.54
CA PHE A 53 13.30 5.62 4.30
C PHE A 53 14.55 5.23 3.53
N GLY A 54 15.68 4.98 4.23
CA GLY A 54 16.90 4.45 3.61
C GLY A 54 16.68 3.08 2.95
N ILE A 55 16.00 2.16 3.65
CA ILE A 55 15.64 0.83 3.13
C ILE A 55 14.71 0.96 1.91
N PHE A 56 13.66 1.78 2.02
CA PHE A 56 12.74 2.06 0.92
C PHE A 56 13.48 2.61 -0.30
N LEU A 57 14.37 3.59 -0.12
CA LEU A 57 15.12 4.20 -1.22
C LEU A 57 16.01 3.18 -1.92
N ALA A 58 16.71 2.32 -1.17
CA ALA A 58 17.53 1.26 -1.74
C ALA A 58 16.71 0.27 -2.58
N LEU A 59 15.57 -0.19 -2.05
CA LEU A 59 14.66 -1.10 -2.74
C LEU A 59 13.99 -0.45 -3.96
N CYS A 60 13.54 0.80 -3.82
CA CYS A 60 12.94 1.58 -4.89
C CYS A 60 13.93 1.79 -6.04
N VAL A 61 15.18 2.11 -5.74
CA VAL A 61 16.25 2.23 -6.74
C VAL A 61 16.51 0.89 -7.44
N ALA A 62 16.53 -0.22 -6.70
CA ALA A 62 16.65 -1.55 -7.28
C ALA A 62 15.47 -1.88 -8.20
N GLN A 63 14.24 -1.51 -7.81
CA GLN A 63 13.03 -1.70 -8.61
C GLN A 63 13.05 -0.86 -9.89
N ILE A 64 13.48 0.40 -9.82
CA ILE A 64 13.61 1.29 -10.99
C ILE A 64 14.65 0.76 -11.98
N ARG A 65 15.73 0.15 -11.46
CA ARG A 65 16.78 -0.47 -12.28
C ARG A 65 16.40 -1.84 -12.85
N ALA A 66 15.42 -2.52 -12.28
CA ALA A 66 14.98 -3.81 -12.78
C ALA A 66 14.37 -3.66 -14.17
N GLU A 67 14.81 -4.48 -15.13
CA GLU A 67 14.33 -4.44 -16.52
C GLU A 67 13.05 -5.27 -16.73
N ARG A 68 12.70 -6.11 -15.75
CA ARG A 68 11.55 -7.02 -15.80
C ARG A 68 10.90 -7.13 -14.43
N TYR A 69 9.63 -7.53 -14.42
CA TYR A 69 8.91 -7.78 -13.17
C TYR A 69 9.63 -8.82 -12.32
N ARG A 70 9.95 -8.45 -11.08
CA ARG A 70 10.52 -9.33 -10.06
C ARG A 70 9.57 -9.34 -8.86
N PRO A 71 8.74 -10.39 -8.69
CA PRO A 71 7.68 -10.43 -7.68
C PRO A 71 8.14 -10.08 -6.27
N PHE A 72 9.25 -10.69 -5.82
CA PHE A 72 9.80 -10.44 -4.49
C PHE A 72 10.29 -9.00 -4.31
N LEU A 73 10.93 -8.42 -5.32
CA LEU A 73 11.42 -7.04 -5.26
C LEU A 73 10.25 -6.06 -5.24
N TYR A 74 9.24 -6.27 -6.10
CA TYR A 74 8.05 -5.44 -6.13
C TYR A 74 7.34 -5.43 -4.78
N TRP A 75 7.05 -6.61 -4.21
CA TRP A 75 6.39 -6.69 -2.91
C TRP A 75 7.25 -6.19 -1.77
N ALA A 76 8.58 -6.35 -1.82
CA ALA A 76 9.49 -5.75 -0.86
C ALA A 76 9.44 -4.22 -0.91
N VAL A 77 9.39 -3.61 -2.10
CA VAL A 77 9.25 -2.16 -2.24
C VAL A 77 7.89 -1.72 -1.69
N VAL A 78 6.81 -2.44 -2.01
CA VAL A 78 5.45 -2.18 -1.48
C VAL A 78 5.43 -2.21 0.05
N ILE A 79 5.99 -3.25 0.67
CA ILE A 79 6.08 -3.34 2.14
C ILE A 79 6.95 -2.21 2.70
N ALA A 80 8.10 -1.91 2.09
CA ALA A 80 8.97 -0.85 2.57
C ALA A 80 8.29 0.52 2.51
N THR A 81 7.58 0.84 1.41
CA THR A 81 6.86 2.11 1.26
C THR A 81 5.69 2.24 2.22
N THR A 82 4.96 1.15 2.52
CA THR A 82 3.88 1.18 3.51
C THR A 82 4.44 1.33 4.93
N THR A 83 5.57 0.68 5.23
CA THR A 83 6.21 0.76 6.56
C THR A 83 6.77 2.15 6.84
N VAL A 84 7.54 2.73 5.91
CA VAL A 84 8.05 4.09 6.07
C VAL A 84 6.91 5.11 6.07
N GLY A 85 5.92 4.95 5.20
CA GLY A 85 4.75 5.81 5.13
C GLY A 85 4.00 5.88 6.46
N THR A 86 3.83 4.73 7.12
CA THR A 86 3.29 4.67 8.49
C THR A 86 4.10 5.53 9.45
N THR A 87 5.40 5.27 9.59
CA THR A 87 6.20 5.98 10.61
C THR A 87 6.29 7.48 10.37
N ILE A 88 6.29 7.93 9.11
CA ILE A 88 6.30 9.36 8.79
C ILE A 88 4.94 10.00 9.10
N ALA A 89 3.83 9.31 8.83
CA ALA A 89 2.50 9.78 9.21
C ALA A 89 2.37 9.88 10.73
N ASP A 90 2.75 8.83 11.47
CA ASP A 90 2.72 8.85 12.93
C ASP A 90 3.67 9.94 13.51
N PHE A 91 4.81 10.19 12.87
CA PHE A 91 5.68 11.31 13.24
C PHE A 91 4.97 12.66 13.06
N ALA A 92 4.30 12.87 11.94
CA ALA A 92 3.55 14.10 11.66
C ALA A 92 2.39 14.31 12.64
N ASP A 93 1.59 13.27 12.88
CA ASP A 93 0.38 13.35 13.69
C ASP A 93 0.70 13.47 15.18
N ARG A 94 1.67 12.69 15.67
CA ARG A 94 1.92 12.50 17.11
C ARG A 94 3.15 13.24 17.64
N SER A 95 4.13 13.58 16.79
CA SER A 95 5.39 14.18 17.24
C SER A 95 5.57 15.64 16.83
N LEU A 96 5.09 16.03 15.64
CA LEU A 96 5.19 17.43 15.17
C LEU A 96 4.12 18.37 15.79
N GLY A 97 3.15 17.81 16.51
CA GLY A 97 2.11 18.60 17.20
C GLY A 97 1.04 19.17 16.27
N TRP A 98 0.93 18.67 15.04
CA TRP A 98 -0.10 19.10 14.09
C TRP A 98 -1.49 18.52 14.40
N GLY A 99 -1.54 17.44 15.18
CA GLY A 99 -2.75 16.66 15.44
C GLY A 99 -3.21 15.90 14.19
N TYR A 100 -4.15 14.98 14.38
CA TYR A 100 -4.59 14.07 13.31
C TYR A 100 -5.16 14.79 12.08
N LEU A 101 -6.05 15.77 12.28
CA LEU A 101 -6.63 16.52 11.16
C LEU A 101 -5.58 17.38 10.43
N GLY A 102 -4.65 17.98 11.17
CA GLY A 102 -3.56 18.77 10.60
C GLY A 102 -2.60 17.92 9.79
N GLY A 103 -2.25 16.74 10.29
CA GLY A 103 -1.42 15.78 9.55
C GLY A 103 -2.08 15.26 8.28
N VAL A 104 -3.36 14.92 8.31
CA VAL A 104 -4.15 14.59 7.10
C VAL A 104 -4.10 15.74 6.09
N ALA A 105 -4.33 16.98 6.52
CA ALA A 105 -4.34 18.14 5.63
C ALA A 105 -2.97 18.40 4.99
N VAL A 106 -1.87 18.29 5.75
CA VAL A 106 -0.51 18.46 5.24
C VAL A 106 -0.14 17.35 4.27
N LEU A 107 -0.42 16.09 4.61
CA LEU A 107 -0.10 14.95 3.75
C LEU A 107 -0.94 14.93 2.48
N ALA A 108 -2.21 15.36 2.55
CA ALA A 108 -3.06 15.54 1.37
C ALA A 108 -2.51 16.64 0.46
N SER A 109 -2.08 17.78 1.04
CA SER A 109 -1.44 18.87 0.30
C SER A 109 -0.14 18.41 -0.35
N PHE A 110 0.68 17.64 0.36
CA PHE A 110 1.92 17.07 -0.18
C PHE A 110 1.65 16.15 -1.37
N LEU A 111 0.69 15.22 -1.26
CA LEU A 111 0.29 14.36 -2.37
C LEU A 111 -0.20 15.17 -3.57
N ALA A 112 -1.02 16.19 -3.35
CA ALA A 112 -1.50 17.07 -4.42
C ALA A 112 -0.36 17.79 -5.14
N VAL A 113 0.65 18.28 -4.41
CA VAL A 113 1.86 18.89 -4.98
C VAL A 113 2.65 17.86 -5.80
N VAL A 114 2.85 16.64 -5.29
CA VAL A 114 3.55 15.58 -6.03
C VAL A 114 2.86 15.28 -7.37
N LEU A 115 1.53 15.12 -7.35
CA LEU A 115 0.75 14.85 -8.57
C LEU A 115 0.78 16.05 -9.53
N PHE A 116 0.70 17.27 -9.02
CA PHE A 116 0.80 18.49 -9.82
C PHE A 116 2.17 18.59 -10.52
N VAL A 117 3.26 18.41 -9.77
CA VAL A 117 4.63 18.45 -10.32
C VAL A 117 4.84 17.32 -11.34
N TRP A 118 4.33 16.12 -11.08
CA TRP A 118 4.36 15.02 -12.03
C TRP A 118 3.67 15.43 -13.34
N ARG A 119 2.43 15.92 -13.28
CA ARG A 119 1.68 16.36 -14.47
C ARG A 119 2.39 17.48 -15.22
N ARG A 120 2.99 18.44 -14.51
CA ARG A 120 3.75 19.54 -15.14
C ARG A 120 5.03 19.05 -15.81
N THR A 121 5.67 18.01 -15.27
CA THR A 121 6.95 17.49 -15.77
C THR A 121 6.77 16.55 -16.96
N LEU A 122 5.77 15.66 -16.91
CA LEU A 122 5.58 14.59 -17.90
C LEU A 122 4.33 14.78 -18.77
N GLY A 123 3.57 15.86 -18.56
CA GLY A 123 2.35 16.18 -19.33
C GLY A 123 1.13 15.31 -18.98
N THR A 124 1.34 14.11 -18.46
CA THR A 124 0.29 13.15 -18.08
C THR A 124 0.65 12.40 -16.80
N ILE A 125 -0.37 12.04 -16.02
CA ILE A 125 -0.27 11.10 -14.90
C ILE A 125 -0.80 9.76 -15.42
N SER A 126 0.03 9.03 -16.17
CA SER A 126 -0.32 7.72 -16.70
C SER A 126 0.37 6.63 -15.90
N VAL A 127 -0.42 5.83 -15.19
CA VAL A 127 0.07 4.65 -14.47
C VAL A 127 0.14 3.42 -15.39
N ALA A 128 -0.60 3.42 -16.49
CA ALA A 128 -0.58 2.34 -17.47
C ALA A 128 0.69 2.33 -18.34
N ARG A 129 1.42 3.45 -18.40
CA ARG A 129 2.56 3.65 -19.30
C ARG A 129 3.77 4.20 -18.55
N ILE A 130 4.16 3.49 -17.50
CA ILE A 130 5.37 3.77 -16.73
C ILE A 130 6.55 3.07 -17.43
N VAL A 131 7.08 3.71 -18.47
CA VAL A 131 8.14 3.13 -19.32
C VAL A 131 9.50 3.75 -19.05
N ASP A 132 9.53 4.98 -18.52
CA ASP A 132 10.76 5.72 -18.25
C ASP A 132 11.04 5.85 -16.75
N ARG A 133 12.33 5.94 -16.40
CA ARG A 133 12.79 6.02 -15.02
C ARG A 133 12.29 7.26 -14.27
N LYS A 134 11.99 8.36 -14.97
CA LYS A 134 11.45 9.57 -14.33
C LYS A 134 9.98 9.36 -13.94
N ALA A 135 9.17 8.74 -14.80
CA ALA A 135 7.81 8.34 -14.49
C ALA A 135 7.77 7.34 -13.32
N GLU A 136 8.68 6.37 -13.27
CA GLU A 136 8.78 5.44 -12.12
C GLU A 136 9.10 6.17 -10.82
N GLY A 137 9.99 7.18 -10.85
CA GLY A 137 10.30 7.99 -9.67
C GLY A 137 9.08 8.73 -9.14
N PHE A 138 8.31 9.41 -10.00
CA PHE A 138 7.06 10.07 -9.60
C PHE A 138 6.01 9.07 -9.10
N TYR A 139 5.90 7.90 -9.73
CA TYR A 139 5.00 6.84 -9.30
C TYR A 139 5.28 6.38 -7.86
N TRP A 140 6.54 6.06 -7.54
CA TRP A 140 6.89 5.62 -6.19
C TRP A 140 6.78 6.74 -5.15
N LEU A 141 7.06 7.99 -5.53
CA LEU A 141 6.85 9.13 -4.65
C LEU A 141 5.37 9.37 -4.37
N ALA A 142 4.50 9.27 -5.38
CA ALA A 142 3.05 9.39 -5.20
C ALA A 142 2.50 8.24 -4.34
N ILE A 143 3.01 7.02 -4.51
CA ILE A 143 2.66 5.89 -3.64
C ILE A 143 3.10 6.17 -2.20
N LEU A 144 4.32 6.66 -1.98
CA LEU A 144 4.80 6.98 -0.64
C LEU A 144 3.92 8.05 0.02
N ALA A 145 3.61 9.14 -0.68
CA ALA A 145 2.73 10.19 -0.18
C ALA A 145 1.31 9.68 0.11
N SER A 146 0.77 8.82 -0.76
CA SER A 146 -0.51 8.15 -0.52
C SER A 146 -0.46 7.19 0.66
N ASN A 147 0.69 6.55 0.92
CA ASN A 147 0.87 5.64 2.06
C ASN A 147 0.86 6.39 3.38
N MET A 148 1.51 7.55 3.43
CA MET A 148 1.48 8.46 4.58
C MET A 148 0.05 8.95 4.82
N LEU A 149 -0.60 9.51 3.77
CA LEU A 149 -1.97 10.03 3.88
C LEU A 149 -2.96 8.95 4.34
N GLY A 150 -2.87 7.74 3.81
CA GLY A 150 -3.75 6.65 4.21
C GLY A 150 -3.57 6.24 5.66
N THR A 151 -2.34 6.28 6.20
CA THR A 151 -2.13 6.05 7.64
C THR A 151 -2.74 7.19 8.46
N ALA A 152 -2.43 8.44 8.16
CA ALA A 152 -2.99 9.59 8.88
C ALA A 152 -4.52 9.63 8.83
N LEU A 153 -5.13 9.25 7.70
CA LEU A 153 -6.59 9.17 7.57
C LEU A 153 -7.17 8.07 8.46
N SER A 154 -6.50 6.91 8.53
CA SER A 154 -6.89 5.82 9.43
C SER A 154 -6.80 6.24 10.89
N ASP A 155 -5.65 6.80 11.29
CA ASP A 155 -5.43 7.29 12.65
C ASP A 155 -6.42 8.43 13.01
N TYR A 156 -6.78 9.29 12.05
CA TYR A 156 -7.84 10.30 12.24
C TYR A 156 -9.21 9.66 12.51
N PHE A 157 -9.63 8.66 11.74
CA PHE A 157 -10.92 8.02 12.00
C PHE A 157 -10.90 7.25 13.33
N ALA A 158 -9.79 6.59 13.68
CA ALA A 158 -9.71 5.86 14.93
C ALA A 158 -9.65 6.79 16.15
N ASP A 159 -8.58 7.59 16.25
CA ASP A 159 -8.27 8.40 17.42
C ASP A 159 -8.90 9.81 17.32
N GLY A 160 -8.77 10.45 16.16
CA GLY A 160 -9.22 11.83 15.97
C GLY A 160 -10.74 12.03 16.00
N SER A 161 -11.51 11.04 15.54
CA SER A 161 -12.97 11.08 15.50
C SER A 161 -13.65 10.36 16.67
N GLY A 162 -12.88 9.59 17.45
CA GLY A 162 -13.35 8.84 18.61
C GLY A 162 -14.08 7.53 18.29
N LEU A 163 -13.93 6.99 17.07
CA LEU A 163 -14.59 5.75 16.65
C LEU A 163 -13.86 4.48 17.10
N GLY A 164 -12.60 4.59 17.55
CA GLY A 164 -11.76 3.42 17.82
C GLY A 164 -11.25 2.73 16.56
N TYR A 165 -10.32 1.79 16.74
CA TYR A 165 -9.66 1.11 15.62
C TYR A 165 -10.56 0.14 14.86
N ASP A 166 -11.51 -0.50 15.55
CA ASP A 166 -12.57 -1.32 14.97
C ASP A 166 -13.56 -0.49 14.15
N GLY A 167 -13.98 0.67 14.67
CA GLY A 167 -14.84 1.61 13.95
C GLY A 167 -14.17 2.14 12.67
N ALA A 168 -12.89 2.51 12.74
CA ALA A 168 -12.12 2.90 11.56
C ALA A 168 -12.02 1.76 10.54
N ALA A 169 -11.73 0.53 10.98
CA ALA A 169 -11.67 -0.63 10.09
C ALA A 169 -13.02 -0.89 9.40
N LEU A 170 -14.13 -0.81 10.14
CA LEU A 170 -15.48 -0.97 9.58
C LEU A 170 -15.77 0.07 8.50
N ILE A 171 -15.43 1.34 8.70
CA ILE A 171 -15.62 2.39 7.68
C ILE A 171 -14.92 2.02 6.37
N PHE A 172 -13.64 1.62 6.43
CA PHE A 172 -12.88 1.32 5.21
C PHE A 172 -13.30 0.00 4.56
N ILE A 173 -13.72 -1.00 5.33
CA ILE A 173 -14.32 -2.24 4.82
C ILE A 173 -15.64 -1.92 4.10
N SER A 174 -16.52 -1.13 4.73
CA SER A 174 -17.79 -0.70 4.13
C SER A 174 -17.58 0.11 2.86
N ALA A 175 -16.59 1.02 2.84
CA ALA A 175 -16.26 1.79 1.64
C ALA A 175 -15.78 0.88 0.48
N LEU A 176 -14.96 -0.14 0.75
CA LEU A 176 -14.57 -1.12 -0.26
C LEU A 176 -15.76 -2.00 -0.70
N ALA A 177 -16.64 -2.40 0.22
CA ALA A 177 -17.85 -3.14 -0.12
C ALA A 177 -18.78 -2.35 -1.05
N ILE A 178 -18.91 -1.03 -0.81
CA ILE A 178 -19.65 -0.12 -1.70
C ILE A 178 -19.01 -0.08 -3.09
N ILE A 179 -17.67 -0.05 -3.20
CA ILE A 179 -17.01 -0.10 -4.52
C ILE A 179 -17.31 -1.41 -5.24
N VAL A 180 -17.28 -2.55 -4.54
CA VAL A 180 -17.65 -3.85 -5.12
C VAL A 180 -19.11 -3.84 -5.56
N ALA A 181 -20.03 -3.31 -4.74
CA ALA A 181 -21.43 -3.19 -5.11
C ALA A 181 -21.64 -2.31 -6.35
N LEU A 182 -20.98 -1.16 -6.43
CA LEU A 182 -21.00 -0.29 -7.61
C LEU A 182 -20.44 -1.00 -8.85
N MET A 183 -19.38 -1.78 -8.70
CA MET A 183 -18.80 -2.57 -9.79
C MET A 183 -19.77 -3.64 -10.33
N LEU A 184 -20.61 -4.20 -9.47
CA LEU A 184 -21.58 -5.25 -9.84
C LEU A 184 -22.92 -4.69 -10.31
N ALA A 185 -23.29 -3.49 -9.86
CA ALA A 185 -24.63 -2.93 -10.08
C ALA A 185 -24.67 -1.80 -11.11
N THR A 186 -23.51 -1.27 -11.57
CA THR A 186 -23.47 -0.10 -12.46
C THR A 186 -22.43 -0.27 -13.57
N ASP A 187 -22.60 0.49 -14.67
CA ASP A 187 -21.64 0.60 -15.77
C ASP A 187 -20.56 1.68 -15.51
N MET A 188 -20.25 1.96 -14.24
CA MET A 188 -19.20 2.91 -13.89
C MET A 188 -17.83 2.48 -14.43
N SER A 189 -16.96 3.46 -14.68
CA SER A 189 -15.61 3.20 -15.17
C SER A 189 -14.85 2.25 -14.24
N VAL A 190 -14.51 1.06 -14.74
CA VAL A 190 -13.68 0.07 -14.03
C VAL A 190 -12.36 0.69 -13.56
N THR A 191 -11.79 1.58 -14.37
CA THR A 191 -10.57 2.32 -14.02
C THR A 191 -10.77 3.19 -12.78
N LEU A 192 -11.89 3.92 -12.70
CA LEU A 192 -12.21 4.77 -11.55
C LEU A 192 -12.39 3.93 -10.28
N LEU A 193 -13.20 2.86 -10.37
CA LEU A 193 -13.46 1.97 -9.24
C LEU A 193 -12.19 1.25 -8.77
N PHE A 194 -11.33 0.85 -9.70
CA PHE A 194 -10.01 0.28 -9.39
C PHE A 194 -9.16 1.26 -8.59
N TRP A 195 -9.04 2.52 -9.04
CA TRP A 195 -8.23 3.52 -8.34
C TRP A 195 -8.80 3.85 -6.97
N ALA A 196 -10.13 3.96 -6.85
CA ALA A 196 -10.79 4.16 -5.57
C ALA A 196 -10.50 3.01 -4.60
N ALA A 197 -10.64 1.75 -5.03
CA ALA A 197 -10.30 0.59 -4.20
C ALA A 197 -8.79 0.57 -3.87
N PHE A 198 -7.95 0.87 -4.85
CA PHE A 198 -6.51 0.90 -4.68
C PHE A 198 -6.10 1.91 -3.60
N VAL A 199 -6.68 3.10 -3.60
CA VAL A 199 -6.41 4.12 -2.59
C VAL A 199 -6.96 3.68 -1.23
N LEU A 200 -8.20 3.17 -1.15
CA LEU A 200 -8.84 2.77 0.11
C LEU A 200 -8.20 1.57 0.81
N THR A 201 -7.55 0.67 0.08
CA THR A 201 -6.82 -0.44 0.72
C THR A 201 -5.67 0.02 1.62
N ARG A 202 -5.19 1.25 1.46
CA ARG A 202 -4.13 1.77 2.32
C ARG A 202 -4.62 2.14 3.72
N PRO A 203 -5.59 3.04 3.90
CA PRO A 203 -6.14 3.31 5.23
C PRO A 203 -6.79 2.06 5.84
N LEU A 204 -7.41 1.18 5.04
CA LEU A 204 -7.87 -0.12 5.55
C LEU A 204 -6.72 -0.92 6.18
N GLY A 205 -5.59 -1.05 5.47
CA GLY A 205 -4.45 -1.80 6.00
C GLY A 205 -3.91 -1.23 7.30
N ALA A 206 -3.84 0.11 7.41
CA ALA A 206 -3.45 0.78 8.64
C ALA A 206 -4.44 0.46 9.78
N ALA A 207 -5.74 0.64 9.54
CA ALA A 207 -6.79 0.33 10.50
C ALA A 207 -6.76 -1.13 10.96
N LEU A 208 -6.54 -2.08 10.04
CA LEU A 208 -6.38 -3.50 10.38
C LEU A 208 -5.11 -3.76 11.20
N GLY A 209 -4.00 -3.09 10.89
CA GLY A 209 -2.76 -3.25 11.66
C GLY A 209 -2.89 -2.74 13.08
N ASP A 210 -3.58 -1.62 13.25
CA ASP A 210 -3.93 -1.08 14.56
C ASP A 210 -4.93 -1.95 15.29
N LEU A 211 -5.99 -2.40 14.62
CA LEU A 211 -6.95 -3.34 15.16
C LEU A 211 -6.26 -4.60 15.70
N LEU A 212 -5.22 -5.11 15.04
CA LEU A 212 -4.47 -6.25 15.55
C LEU A 212 -3.65 -5.91 16.80
N THR A 213 -3.05 -4.72 16.90
CA THR A 213 -1.92 -4.49 17.82
C THR A 213 -2.13 -3.40 18.87
N LYS A 214 -3.21 -2.63 18.78
CA LYS A 214 -3.54 -1.58 19.76
C LYS A 214 -4.37 -2.16 20.91
N PRO A 215 -4.42 -1.45 22.05
CA PRO A 215 -5.16 -1.88 23.24
C PRO A 215 -6.66 -2.10 23.02
N LEU A 216 -7.24 -2.99 23.85
CA LEU A 216 -8.66 -3.35 23.82
C LEU A 216 -9.60 -2.17 24.10
N ASP A 217 -9.20 -1.26 24.99
CA ASP A 217 -9.98 -0.07 25.38
C ASP A 217 -10.08 0.99 24.26
N HIS A 218 -9.31 0.83 23.19
CA HIS A 218 -9.36 1.67 21.98
C HIS A 218 -9.89 0.89 20.75
N GLY A 219 -10.46 -0.29 20.95
CA GLY A 219 -11.03 -1.12 19.88
C GLY A 219 -10.02 -2.03 19.17
N GLY A 220 -8.80 -2.21 19.70
CA GLY A 220 -7.81 -3.16 19.19
C GLY A 220 -7.90 -4.55 19.84
N LEU A 221 -7.02 -5.47 19.44
CA LEU A 221 -6.95 -6.86 19.92
C LEU A 221 -5.72 -7.13 20.82
N ASP A 222 -4.87 -6.13 21.04
CA ASP A 222 -3.67 -6.18 21.88
C ASP A 222 -2.69 -7.33 21.54
N LEU A 223 -2.61 -7.72 20.26
CA LEU A 223 -1.64 -8.71 19.81
C LEU A 223 -0.24 -8.09 19.70
N SER A 224 0.79 -8.90 19.94
CA SER A 224 2.18 -8.45 19.79
C SER A 224 2.48 -7.96 18.36
N ARG A 225 3.07 -6.77 18.26
CA ARG A 225 3.50 -6.18 16.98
C ARG A 225 4.48 -7.06 16.22
N PHE A 226 5.36 -7.77 16.94
CA PHE A 226 6.34 -8.68 16.32
C PHE A 226 5.67 -9.94 15.77
N SER A 227 4.78 -10.59 16.53
CA SER A 227 4.10 -11.80 16.05
C SER A 227 3.13 -11.49 14.91
N SER A 228 2.35 -10.41 15.01
CA SER A 228 1.45 -9.94 13.96
C SER A 228 2.24 -9.65 12.66
N SER A 229 3.37 -8.96 12.77
CA SER A 229 4.25 -8.71 11.62
C SER A 229 4.84 -9.99 11.03
N GLY A 230 5.30 -10.92 11.88
CA GLY A 230 5.85 -12.21 11.44
C GLY A 230 4.83 -13.06 10.68
N VAL A 231 3.59 -13.15 11.18
CA VAL A 231 2.50 -13.90 10.53
C VAL A 231 2.13 -13.27 9.19
N LEU A 232 1.99 -11.94 9.12
CA LEU A 232 1.68 -11.24 7.87
C LEU A 232 2.81 -11.37 6.85
N ALA A 233 4.08 -11.28 7.27
CA ALA A 233 5.22 -11.49 6.39
C ALA A 233 5.27 -12.92 5.85
N ALA A 234 5.02 -13.93 6.68
CA ALA A 234 4.95 -15.33 6.27
C ALA A 234 3.80 -15.58 5.29
N LEU A 235 2.62 -14.99 5.55
CA LEU A 235 1.47 -15.05 4.65
C LEU A 235 1.79 -14.44 3.28
N ILE A 236 2.34 -13.23 3.25
CA ILE A 236 2.74 -12.57 2.00
C ILE A 236 3.75 -13.43 1.24
N LEU A 237 4.77 -13.95 1.93
CA LEU A 237 5.78 -14.81 1.30
C LEU A 237 5.14 -16.06 0.69
N ALA A 238 4.24 -16.74 1.41
CA ALA A 238 3.53 -17.91 0.93
C ALA A 238 2.67 -17.61 -0.31
N LEU A 239 1.93 -16.49 -0.28
CA LEU A 239 1.07 -16.07 -1.39
C LEU A 239 1.87 -15.63 -2.62
N VAL A 240 3.00 -14.94 -2.43
CA VAL A 240 3.92 -14.60 -3.53
C VAL A 240 4.52 -15.86 -4.14
N LEU A 241 4.99 -16.81 -3.31
CA LEU A 241 5.50 -18.10 -3.79
C LEU A 241 4.43 -18.87 -4.56
N PHE A 242 3.21 -18.95 -4.05
CA PHE A 242 2.08 -19.57 -4.73
C PHE A 242 1.81 -18.91 -6.09
N GLY A 243 1.72 -17.57 -6.14
CA GLY A 243 1.49 -16.83 -7.38
C GLY A 243 2.60 -17.02 -8.42
N THR A 244 3.86 -17.13 -7.99
CA THR A 244 4.99 -17.40 -8.91
C THR A 244 4.97 -18.80 -9.49
N ARG A 245 4.50 -19.80 -8.74
CA ARG A 245 4.40 -21.19 -9.20
C ARG A 245 3.22 -21.40 -10.14
N SER A 246 2.07 -20.81 -9.82
CA SER A 246 0.85 -20.92 -10.63
C SER A 246 0.93 -20.13 -11.94
N GLY A 247 1.87 -19.19 -12.08
CA GLY A 247 2.15 -18.48 -13.34
C GLY A 247 3.07 -19.23 -14.32
N GLY A 248 3.52 -20.44 -13.98
CA GLY A 248 4.41 -21.26 -14.81
C GLY A 248 3.66 -22.24 -15.72
N SER A 249 3.14 -21.77 -16.87
CA SER A 249 3.12 -22.45 -18.19
C SER A 249 2.00 -21.93 -19.11
N PRO A 250 2.29 -21.05 -20.09
CA PRO A 250 1.39 -20.81 -21.22
C PRO A 250 1.63 -21.71 -22.45
N HIS A 251 2.55 -22.68 -22.41
CA HIS A 251 2.96 -23.44 -23.60
C HIS A 251 3.13 -24.95 -23.37
N ALA A 252 2.01 -25.68 -23.20
CA ALA A 252 2.05 -27.15 -23.28
C ALA A 252 0.87 -27.82 -24.00
N ASP A 253 -0.31 -27.20 -24.16
CA ASP A 253 -1.50 -27.93 -24.66
C ASP A 253 -2.00 -27.52 -26.07
N ALA A 254 -1.09 -27.23 -27.01
CA ALA A 254 -1.47 -26.95 -28.40
C ALA A 254 -0.77 -27.85 -29.43
N ARG A 255 -0.43 -29.09 -29.07
CA ARG A 255 0.00 -30.12 -30.02
C ARG A 255 -0.46 -31.52 -29.60
N SER A 256 -1.76 -31.80 -29.71
CA SER A 256 -2.24 -33.18 -29.90
C SER A 256 -3.69 -33.21 -30.39
N SER A 257 -3.89 -32.92 -31.67
CA SER A 257 -4.96 -33.54 -32.47
C SER A 257 -4.71 -33.16 -33.93
N VAL A 258 -3.93 -34.00 -34.59
CA VAL A 258 -4.01 -34.22 -36.05
C VAL A 258 -5.33 -34.92 -36.33
#